data_AF-A0A135VD24-F1
#
_entry.id   AF-A0A135VD24-F1
#
_cell.length_a   1.000
_cell.length_b   1.000
_cell.length_c   1.000
_cell.angle_alpha   90.00
_cell.angle_beta   90.00
_cell.angle_gamma   90.00
#
_symmetry.space_group_name_H-M   'P 1'
#
loop_
_entity.id
_entity.type
_entity.pdbx_description
1 polymer ?
#
loop_
_entity_poly.entity_id
_entity_poly.type
_entity_poly.pdbx_seq_one_letter_code
_entity_poly.pdbx_strand_id
1 'polypeptide(L)'
;MAIQMELHNRIEPVANYVIRRPGIPRWWDPVSRPHVAVILKNPVNGGEIRYFLSQCGEKDRNGRISLDVGDIDSLPEGTLLEVRYSATKANLYQLEMVGTVACWRWVNRSQGLQSFNTESPDWNYRVDTKIESDDYRYS
;
A
#
# COMPACT_ATOMS: atom_id res chain seq x y z
N MET A 1 -26.70 17.83 -25.04
CA MET A 1 -25.90 16.62 -25.35
C MET A 1 -24.87 16.46 -24.24
N ALA A 2 -24.99 15.37 -23.47
CA ALA A 2 -24.12 15.06 -22.34
C ALA A 2 -22.92 14.24 -22.81
N ILE A 3 -21.72 14.57 -22.29
CA ILE A 3 -20.58 13.65 -22.29
C ILE A 3 -20.19 13.48 -20.83
N GLN A 4 -20.91 12.60 -20.14
CA GLN A 4 -20.59 12.15 -18.80
C GLN A 4 -19.45 11.13 -18.94
N MET A 5 -18.22 11.59 -18.78
CA MET A 5 -17.04 10.71 -18.74
C MET A 5 -17.06 9.97 -17.40
N GLU A 6 -17.74 8.82 -17.34
CA GLU A 6 -17.59 7.87 -16.25
C GLU A 6 -16.21 7.20 -16.34
N LEU A 7 -15.19 7.88 -15.85
CA LEU A 7 -13.86 7.31 -15.68
C LEU A 7 -13.93 6.27 -14.55
N HIS A 8 -14.17 5.01 -14.94
CA HIS A 8 -14.15 3.89 -14.01
C HIS A 8 -12.76 3.79 -13.36
N ASN A 9 -12.71 4.07 -12.06
CA ASN A 9 -11.60 3.76 -11.17
C ASN A 9 -11.30 2.26 -11.24
N ARG A 10 -10.36 1.85 -12.09
CA ARG A 10 -9.95 0.44 -12.22
C ARG A 10 -9.02 0.06 -11.07
N ILE A 11 -9.61 -0.13 -9.89
CA ILE A 11 -9.00 -0.91 -8.81
C ILE A 11 -9.16 -2.38 -9.21
N GLU A 12 -8.16 -2.90 -9.93
CA GLU A 12 -8.17 -4.28 -10.40
C GLU A 12 -7.84 -5.23 -9.24
N PRO A 13 -8.62 -6.30 -9.02
CA PRO A 13 -8.25 -7.34 -8.07
C PRO A 13 -6.90 -7.92 -8.50
N VAL A 14 -5.91 -7.79 -7.62
CA VAL A 14 -4.56 -8.30 -7.87
C VAL A 14 -4.60 -9.83 -7.71
N ALA A 15 -4.00 -10.56 -8.65
CA ALA A 15 -3.79 -11.99 -8.48
C ALA A 15 -3.02 -12.26 -7.18
N ASN A 16 -3.30 -13.39 -6.54
CA ASN A 16 -2.85 -13.73 -5.18
C ASN A 16 -1.32 -13.96 -5.11
N TYR A 17 -0.55 -12.87 -5.22
CA TYR A 17 0.90 -12.87 -5.22
C TYR A 17 1.42 -12.62 -3.82
N VAL A 18 2.21 -13.57 -3.34
CA VAL A 18 2.97 -13.47 -2.10
C VAL A 18 4.43 -13.31 -2.47
N ILE A 19 5.06 -12.23 -2.00
CA ILE A 19 6.44 -11.87 -2.32
C ILE A 19 7.27 -11.73 -1.04
N ARG A 20 8.57 -12.02 -1.12
CA ARG A 20 9.46 -11.90 0.05
C ARG A 20 9.64 -10.46 0.51
N ARG A 21 9.76 -9.52 -0.44
CA ARG A 21 9.97 -8.10 -0.14
C ARG A 21 9.18 -7.23 -1.12
N PRO A 22 8.46 -6.21 -0.66
CA PRO A 22 7.76 -5.27 -1.53
C PRO A 22 8.75 -4.50 -2.39
N GLY A 23 8.33 -4.16 -3.61
CA GLY A 23 9.12 -3.28 -4.46
C GLY A 23 9.09 -1.85 -3.91
N ILE A 24 10.10 -1.44 -3.16
CA ILE A 24 10.19 -0.10 -2.56
C ILE A 24 10.94 0.87 -3.50
N PRO A 25 10.46 2.11 -3.70
CA PRO A 25 11.20 3.13 -4.44
C PRO A 25 12.57 3.38 -3.79
N ARG A 26 13.64 3.38 -4.59
CA ARG A 26 15.00 3.62 -4.07
C ARG A 26 15.33 5.09 -3.85
N TRP A 27 14.71 5.96 -4.62
CA TRP A 27 15.08 7.37 -4.72
C TRP A 27 13.93 8.26 -4.26
N TRP A 28 14.25 9.26 -3.47
CA TRP A 28 13.37 10.36 -3.16
C TRP A 28 13.31 11.32 -4.35
N ASP A 29 12.10 11.78 -4.66
CA ASP A 29 11.82 12.78 -5.68
C ASP A 29 10.84 13.81 -5.10
N PRO A 30 11.17 15.12 -5.08
CA PRO A 30 10.33 16.13 -4.45
C PRO A 30 8.96 16.32 -5.13
N VAL A 31 8.84 15.90 -6.39
CA VAL A 31 7.59 15.98 -7.16
C VAL A 31 6.70 14.77 -6.86
N SER A 32 7.24 13.57 -7.02
CA SER A 32 6.49 12.33 -6.84
C SER A 32 6.23 12.00 -5.38
N ARG A 33 7.07 12.49 -4.46
CA ARG A 33 7.01 12.29 -3.00
C ARG A 33 6.71 10.83 -2.64
N PRO A 34 7.57 9.87 -3.07
CA PRO A 34 7.38 8.47 -2.73
C PRO A 34 7.49 8.27 -1.22
N HIS A 35 6.69 7.36 -0.66
CA HIS A 35 6.73 7.05 0.77
C HIS A 35 6.37 5.60 1.06
N VAL A 36 6.76 5.14 2.24
CA VAL A 36 6.37 3.86 2.80
C VAL A 36 5.72 4.12 4.15
N ALA A 37 4.53 3.59 4.38
CA ALA A 37 3.80 3.79 5.62
C ALA A 37 3.07 2.52 6.07
N VAL A 38 3.00 2.31 7.38
CA VAL A 38 2.10 1.32 7.98
C VAL A 38 0.72 1.95 8.13
N ILE A 39 -0.31 1.20 7.75
CA ILE A 39 -1.71 1.61 7.92
C ILE A 39 -2.30 0.88 9.11
N LEU A 40 -2.82 1.65 10.07
CA LEU A 40 -3.62 1.13 11.18
C LEU A 40 -5.03 1.71 11.10
N LYS A 41 -6.03 0.88 11.39
CA LYS A 41 -7.40 1.36 11.59
C LYS A 41 -7.49 2.02 12.96
N ASN A 42 -8.01 3.24 13.01
CA ASN A 42 -8.28 3.95 14.23
C ASN A 42 -9.49 3.29 14.94
N PRO A 43 -9.33 2.80 16.17
CA PRO A 43 -10.42 2.13 16.87
C PRO A 43 -11.59 3.07 17.23
N VAL A 44 -11.37 4.39 17.25
CA VAL A 44 -12.37 5.37 17.69
C VAL A 44 -13.32 5.78 16.56
N ASN A 45 -12.79 5.99 15.36
CA ASN A 45 -13.57 6.53 14.23
C ASN A 45 -13.51 5.67 12.96
N GLY A 46 -12.82 4.52 13.00
CA GLY A 46 -12.65 3.64 11.84
C GLY A 46 -11.76 4.20 10.73
N GLY A 47 -11.20 5.41 10.90
CA GLY A 47 -10.33 6.05 9.91
C GLY A 47 -8.95 5.39 9.83
N GLU A 48 -8.25 5.59 8.73
CA GLU A 48 -6.88 5.08 8.56
C GLU A 48 -5.85 6.06 9.12
N ILE A 49 -4.96 5.56 9.97
CA ILE A 49 -3.78 6.28 10.46
C ILE A 49 -2.56 5.73 9.75
N ARG A 50 -1.76 6.62 9.17
CA ARG A 50 -0.49 6.29 8.50
C ARG A 50 0.68 6.61 9.39
N TYR A 51 1.51 5.61 9.67
CA TYR A 51 2.81 5.76 10.31
C TYR A 51 3.89 5.65 9.25
N PHE A 52 4.51 6.78 8.90
CA PHE A 52 5.54 6.82 7.87
C PHE A 52 6.82 6.14 8.35
N LEU A 53 7.26 5.13 7.60
CA LEU A 53 8.53 4.43 7.80
C LEU A 53 9.64 5.00 6.92
N SER A 54 9.29 5.89 5.99
CA SER A 54 10.24 6.46 5.03
C SER A 54 10.51 7.94 5.30
N GLN A 55 11.75 8.36 5.05
CA GLN A 55 12.15 9.76 5.06
C GLN A 55 13.10 10.09 3.90
N CYS A 56 13.26 11.39 3.66
CA CYS A 56 14.27 11.90 2.75
C CYS A 56 15.66 11.60 3.33
N GLY A 57 16.44 10.80 2.62
CA GLY A 57 17.79 10.43 3.03
C GLY A 57 18.86 11.41 2.56
N GLU A 58 20.11 10.94 2.57
CA GLU A 58 21.25 11.73 2.15
C GLU A 58 21.35 11.87 0.62
N LYS A 59 21.98 12.96 0.19
CA LYS A 59 22.26 13.22 -1.21
C LYS A 59 23.55 12.51 -1.64
N ASP A 60 23.45 11.67 -2.67
CA ASP A 60 24.60 10.97 -3.25
C ASP A 60 25.52 11.92 -4.04
N ARG A 61 26.68 11.40 -4.46
CA ARG A 61 27.66 12.15 -5.27
C ARG A 61 27.11 12.59 -6.64
N ASN A 62 26.06 11.95 -7.13
CA ASN A 62 25.39 12.26 -8.40
C ASN A 62 24.21 13.23 -8.22
N GLY A 63 23.95 13.67 -6.99
CA GLY A 63 22.87 14.57 -6.63
C GLY A 63 21.49 13.91 -6.45
N ARG A 64 21.39 12.59 -6.49
CA ARG A 64 20.16 11.85 -6.16
C ARG A 64 20.01 11.74 -4.66
N ILE A 65 18.77 11.70 -4.18
CA ILE A 65 18.46 11.59 -2.76
C ILE A 65 17.89 10.20 -2.51
N SER A 66 18.40 9.47 -1.52
CA SER A 66 17.83 8.17 -1.15
C SER A 66 16.45 8.31 -0.50
N LEU A 67 15.57 7.34 -0.74
CA LEU A 67 14.42 7.13 0.12
C LEU A 67 14.85 6.17 1.23
N ASP A 68 15.09 6.71 2.42
CA ASP A 68 15.50 5.90 3.56
C ASP A 68 14.24 5.31 4.19
N VAL A 69 14.16 3.97 4.22
CA VAL A 69 13.02 3.25 4.77
C VAL A 69 13.50 2.43 5.96
N GLY A 70 12.79 2.55 7.08
CA GLY A 70 13.01 1.76 8.29
C GLY A 70 12.79 0.27 8.06
N ASP A 71 13.03 -0.52 9.11
CA ASP A 71 12.86 -1.95 9.03
C ASP A 71 11.37 -2.32 8.86
N ILE A 72 11.10 -3.06 7.78
CA ILE A 72 9.77 -3.62 7.48
C ILE A 72 9.69 -5.11 7.80
N ASP A 73 10.83 -5.79 7.96
CA ASP A 73 10.88 -7.25 8.10
C ASP A 73 10.57 -7.70 9.54
N SER A 74 10.73 -6.81 10.53
CA SER A 74 10.38 -7.03 11.94
C SER A 74 8.96 -6.62 12.33
N LEU A 75 8.15 -6.20 11.35
CA LEU A 75 6.75 -5.82 11.60
C LEU A 75 5.92 -7.06 11.99
N PRO A 76 4.85 -6.89 12.79
CA PRO A 76 3.99 -8.00 13.18
C PRO A 76 3.14 -8.51 12.01
N GLU A 77 2.79 -9.79 12.03
CA GLU A 77 1.85 -10.39 11.06
C GLU A 77 0.52 -9.62 11.02
N GLY A 78 -0.08 -9.53 9.84
CA GLY A 78 -1.29 -8.76 9.58
C GLY A 78 -1.05 -7.28 9.32
N THR A 79 0.18 -6.78 9.47
CA THR A 79 0.53 -5.38 9.19
C THR A 79 0.21 -5.01 7.75
N LEU A 80 -0.50 -3.90 7.56
CA LEU A 80 -0.74 -3.30 6.26
C LEU A 80 0.36 -2.29 5.93
N LEU A 81 0.99 -2.45 4.77
CA LEU A 81 2.05 -1.59 4.27
C LEU A 81 1.63 -0.91 2.98
N GLU A 82 1.56 0.41 3.02
CA GLU A 82 1.41 1.26 1.84
C GLU A 82 2.79 1.59 1.27
N VAL A 83 2.99 1.28 -0.01
CA VAL A 83 4.17 1.72 -0.77
C VAL A 83 3.69 2.66 -1.87
N ARG A 84 3.92 3.96 -1.68
CA ARG A 84 3.60 5.00 -2.65
C ARG A 84 4.80 5.28 -3.54
N TYR A 85 4.57 5.20 -4.85
CA TYR A 85 5.58 5.50 -5.88
C TYR A 85 5.45 6.92 -6.41
N SER A 86 4.23 7.46 -6.42
CA SER A 86 3.93 8.83 -6.89
C SER A 86 2.57 9.29 -6.37
N ALA A 87 2.17 10.52 -6.73
CA ALA A 87 0.85 11.06 -6.44
C ALA A 87 -0.31 10.12 -6.83
N THR A 88 -0.15 9.33 -7.90
CA THR A 88 -1.22 8.52 -8.53
C THR A 88 -1.00 7.02 -8.45
N LYS A 89 0.10 6.57 -7.82
CA LYS A 89 0.48 5.15 -7.80
C LYS A 89 0.91 4.73 -6.40
N ALA A 90 0.15 3.82 -5.81
CA ALA A 90 0.50 3.13 -4.57
C ALA A 90 0.10 1.66 -4.62
N ASN A 91 0.83 0.82 -3.90
CA ASN A 91 0.47 -0.56 -3.65
C ASN A 91 0.21 -0.75 -2.15
N LEU A 92 -0.76 -1.60 -1.83
CA LEU A 92 -1.04 -2.06 -0.49
C LEU A 92 -0.60 -3.52 -0.35
N TYR A 93 0.22 -3.79 0.65
CA TYR A 93 0.63 -5.14 1.01
C TYR A 93 0.16 -5.49 2.41
N GLN A 94 -0.03 -6.77 2.68
CA GLN A 94 -0.28 -7.30 4.02
C GLN A 94 0.82 -8.31 4.36
N LEU A 95 1.38 -8.19 5.56
CA LEU A 95 2.35 -9.14 6.06
C LEU A 95 1.65 -10.43 6.48
N GLU A 96 2.12 -11.56 5.99
CA GLU A 96 1.61 -12.90 6.30
C GLU A 96 2.75 -13.88 6.51
N MET A 97 2.55 -14.85 7.39
CA MET A 97 3.48 -15.95 7.59
C MET A 97 3.16 -17.10 6.63
N VAL A 98 4.05 -17.35 5.67
CA VAL A 98 4.00 -18.55 4.81
C VAL A 98 4.91 -19.61 5.44
N GLY A 99 4.30 -20.46 6.27
CA GLY A 99 5.06 -21.36 7.15
C GLY A 99 5.81 -20.57 8.21
N THR A 100 7.14 -20.61 8.20
CA THR A 100 7.99 -19.86 9.14
C THR A 100 8.58 -18.58 8.55
N VAL A 101 8.11 -18.18 7.37
CA VAL A 101 8.67 -17.06 6.60
C VAL A 101 7.69 -15.91 6.52
N ALA A 102 8.13 -14.74 6.95
CA ALA A 102 7.45 -13.47 6.69
C ALA A 102 7.44 -13.14 5.19
N CYS A 103 6.25 -13.01 4.61
CA CYS A 103 6.04 -12.61 3.22
C CYS A 103 4.97 -11.51 3.14
N TRP A 104 5.02 -10.74 2.06
CA TRP A 104 4.09 -9.68 1.77
C TRP A 104 3.10 -10.12 0.69
N ARG A 105 1.82 -10.25 1.04
CA ARG A 105 0.75 -10.44 0.08
C ARG A 105 0.40 -9.12 -0.56
N TRP A 106 0.36 -9.07 -1.89
CA TRP A 106 -0.11 -7.87 -2.60
C TRP A 106 -1.64 -7.82 -2.58
N VAL A 107 -2.18 -6.94 -1.73
CA VAL A 107 -3.62 -6.84 -1.50
C VAL A 107 -4.28 -5.99 -2.57
N ASN A 108 -3.71 -4.82 -2.86
CA ASN A 108 -4.36 -3.85 -3.72
C ASN A 108 -3.37 -2.88 -4.37
N ARG A 109 -3.82 -2.16 -5.38
CA ARG A 109 -3.08 -1.09 -6.05
C ARG A 109 -3.99 0.07 -6.40
N SER A 110 -3.47 1.28 -6.29
CA SER A 110 -4.04 2.47 -6.89
C SER A 110 -3.23 2.81 -8.14
N GLN A 111 -3.92 3.00 -9.26
CA GLN A 111 -3.35 3.53 -10.50
C GLN A 111 -4.32 4.58 -11.06
N GLY A 112 -3.87 5.83 -11.15
CA GLY A 112 -4.64 6.94 -11.73
C GLY A 112 -4.85 8.12 -10.77
N LEU A 113 -5.41 9.21 -11.30
CA LEU A 113 -5.77 10.39 -10.50
C LEU A 113 -7.08 10.13 -9.75
N GLN A 114 -7.05 9.97 -8.42
CA GLN A 114 -8.25 10.12 -7.59
C GLN A 114 -8.65 11.62 -7.51
N SER A 115 -7.65 12.51 -7.51
CA SER A 115 -7.72 13.97 -7.58
C SER A 115 -6.30 14.48 -7.27
N PHE A 116 -5.88 15.65 -7.77
CA PHE A 116 -4.62 16.28 -7.37
C PHE A 116 -4.58 16.68 -5.88
N ASN A 117 -5.75 16.74 -5.23
CA ASN A 117 -5.91 17.13 -3.84
C ASN A 117 -6.05 15.94 -2.88
N THR A 118 -6.12 14.70 -3.39
CA THR A 118 -6.24 13.53 -2.51
C THR A 118 -4.85 13.11 -2.05
N GLU A 119 -4.51 13.48 -0.81
CA GLU A 119 -3.18 13.23 -0.24
C GLU A 119 -2.88 11.74 -0.04
N SER A 120 -3.88 10.85 0.01
CA SER A 120 -3.67 9.41 0.18
C SER A 120 -4.84 8.54 -0.32
N PRO A 121 -4.61 7.31 -0.81
CA PRO A 121 -5.68 6.39 -1.19
C PRO A 121 -6.51 5.95 0.02
N ASP A 122 -7.83 5.94 -0.08
CA ASP A 122 -8.70 5.30 0.93
C ASP A 122 -8.81 3.79 0.66
N TRP A 123 -8.28 2.95 1.55
CA TRP A 123 -8.30 1.50 1.40
C TRP A 123 -9.52 0.85 2.08
N ASN A 124 -10.34 1.62 2.81
CA ASN A 124 -11.52 1.12 3.52
C ASN A 124 -12.54 0.43 2.61
N TYR A 125 -12.58 0.76 1.32
CA TYR A 125 -13.58 0.21 0.41
C TYR A 125 -13.44 -1.30 0.12
N ARG A 126 -12.34 -1.98 0.50
CA ARG A 126 -12.12 -3.39 0.09
C ARG A 126 -11.46 -4.36 1.07
N VAL A 127 -11.05 -3.97 2.28
CA VAL A 127 -10.54 -4.96 3.26
C VAL A 127 -11.66 -5.91 3.73
N ASP A 128 -12.93 -5.51 3.56
CA ASP A 128 -14.10 -6.30 3.99
C ASP A 128 -14.56 -7.38 2.97
N THR A 129 -13.77 -7.70 1.95
CA THR A 129 -14.12 -8.81 1.03
C THR A 129 -13.12 -9.96 1.11
N LYS A 130 -13.47 -10.90 2.01
CA LYS A 130 -13.07 -12.32 2.10
C LYS A 130 -11.89 -12.69 3.02
N ILE A 131 -12.18 -12.70 4.32
CA ILE A 131 -11.91 -13.86 5.19
C ILE A 131 -13.27 -14.34 5.75
N GLU A 132 -14.20 -14.69 4.87
CA GLU A 132 -15.39 -15.47 5.21
C GLU A 132 -15.70 -16.37 4.01
N SER A 133 -14.98 -17.48 3.94
CA SER A 133 -15.41 -18.67 3.20
C SER A 133 -14.44 -19.80 3.53
N ASP A 134 -14.63 -20.39 4.71
CA ASP A 134 -14.39 -21.81 4.96
C ASP A 134 -15.45 -22.29 5.96
N ASP A 135 -16.69 -22.28 5.47
CA ASP A 135 -17.78 -23.06 6.04
C ASP A 135 -17.50 -24.53 5.71
N TYR A 136 -16.63 -25.19 6.48
CA TYR A 136 -16.52 -26.64 6.48
C TYR A 136 -17.73 -27.22 7.21
N ARG A 137 -18.89 -27.16 6.56
CA ARG A 137 -19.94 -28.16 6.70
C ARG A 137 -19.61 -29.32 5.76
N TYR A 138 -18.94 -30.33 6.28
CA TYR A 138 -19.20 -31.69 5.81
C TYR A 138 -19.96 -32.43 6.90
N SER A 139 -21.05 -33.02 6.43
CA SER A 139 -22.08 -33.79 7.13
C SER A 139 -21.55 -35.07 7.74
#